data_AF-A0A5N3ZYM3-F1
#
_entry.id   AF-A0A5N3ZYM3-F1
#
_cell.length_a   1.000
_cell.length_b   1.000
_cell.length_c   1.000
_cell.angle_alpha   90.00
_cell.angle_beta   90.00
_cell.angle_gamma   90.00
#
_symmetry.space_group_name_H-M   'P 1'
#
loop_
_entity.id
_entity.type
_entity.pdbx_description
1 polymer ?
#
loop_
_entity_poly.entity_id
_entity_poly.type
_entity_poly.pdbx_seq_one_letter_code
_entity_poly.pdbx_strand_id
1 'polypeptide(L)'
;TVSITFYVDETGISTVPKETSKRLGPKGVKQFGIISSWERAKNITVIAAFSASGNYIPPLFVFPRKRKSPHLQKNEPSGAIYTCTDNGWSNEN
;
A
#
# COMPACT_ATOMS: atom_id res chain seq x y z
N THR A 1 -2.36 -26.02 21.63
CA THR A 1 -1.11 -25.24 21.53
C THR A 1 -1.33 -24.16 20.49
N VAL A 2 -1.37 -22.90 20.89
CA VAL A 2 -1.48 -21.77 19.95
C VAL A 2 -0.12 -21.64 19.28
N SER A 3 -0.06 -21.85 17.97
CA SER A 3 1.17 -21.78 17.21
C SER A 3 1.67 -20.33 17.20
N ILE A 4 2.76 -20.05 17.92
CA ILE A 4 3.37 -18.72 18.04
C ILE A 4 4.23 -18.33 16.82
N THR A 5 4.23 -19.15 15.78
CA THR A 5 4.98 -18.91 14.55
C THR A 5 4.33 -17.79 13.75
N PHE A 6 5.09 -16.73 13.48
CA PHE A 6 4.69 -15.65 12.58
C PHE A 6 5.41 -15.82 11.24
N TYR A 7 4.66 -15.67 10.15
CA TYR A 7 5.18 -15.58 8.79
C TYR A 7 5.22 -14.12 8.37
N VAL A 8 6.35 -13.69 7.83
CA VAL A 8 6.58 -12.32 7.34
C VAL A 8 6.62 -12.35 5.82
N ASP A 9 5.97 -11.39 5.18
CA ASP A 9 6.01 -11.21 3.73
C ASP A 9 6.08 -9.72 3.35
N GLU A 10 6.66 -9.44 2.18
CA GLU A 10 6.74 -8.11 1.59
C GLU A 10 5.85 -8.02 0.34
N THR A 11 4.90 -7.08 0.34
CA THR A 11 3.99 -6.84 -0.78
C THR A 11 4.07 -5.39 -1.26
N GLY A 12 4.22 -5.20 -2.57
CA GLY A 12 4.10 -3.89 -3.21
C GLY A 12 2.65 -3.56 -3.57
N ILE A 13 2.14 -2.45 -3.05
CA ILE A 13 0.80 -1.91 -3.36
C ILE A 13 0.92 -0.71 -4.29
N SER A 14 0.25 -0.78 -5.45
CA SER A 14 0.15 0.34 -6.39
C SER A 14 -0.94 1.31 -5.96
N THR A 15 -0.64 2.62 -5.93
CA THR A 15 -1.62 3.69 -5.71
C THR A 15 -2.50 3.96 -6.94
N VAL A 16 -2.10 3.44 -8.11
CA VAL A 16 -2.86 3.57 -9.35
C VAL A 16 -3.77 2.35 -9.51
N PRO A 17 -5.09 2.54 -9.72
CA PRO A 17 -6.02 1.45 -10.04
C PRO A 17 -5.56 0.71 -11.31
N LYS A 18 -5.42 -0.62 -11.20
CA LYS A 18 -4.94 -1.49 -12.30
C LYS A 18 -5.93 -1.60 -13.45
N GLU A 19 -7.23 -1.47 -13.17
CA GLU A 19 -8.29 -1.63 -14.16
C GLU A 19 -9.24 -0.44 -14.18
N THR A 20 -9.63 -0.08 -15.40
CA THR A 20 -10.84 0.69 -15.65
C THR A 20 -12.04 -0.24 -15.45
N SER A 21 -12.61 -0.28 -14.25
CA SER A 21 -13.84 -1.04 -13.96
C SER A 21 -14.94 -0.74 -14.99
N LYS A 22 -15.88 -1.68 -15.21
CA LYS A 22 -17.04 -1.50 -16.11
C LYS A 22 -17.73 -0.17 -15.78
N ARG A 23 -17.66 0.79 -16.71
CA ARG A 23 -18.18 2.15 -16.49
C ARG A 23 -19.61 2.27 -17.00
N LEU A 24 -20.51 2.67 -16.12
CA LEU A 24 -21.82 3.20 -16.51
C LEU A 24 -21.68 4.72 -16.61
N GLY A 25 -21.91 5.28 -17.81
CA GLY A 25 -21.79 6.70 -18.07
C GLY A 25 -22.92 7.22 -18.96
N PRO A 26 -23.22 8.53 -18.93
CA PRO A 26 -24.21 9.15 -19.79
C PRO A 26 -23.97 8.83 -21.27
N LYS A 27 -25.07 8.55 -21.98
CA LYS A 27 -25.08 8.22 -23.41
C LYS A 27 -24.48 9.39 -24.21
N GLY A 28 -23.45 9.10 -25.01
CA GLY A 28 -22.85 10.08 -25.94
C GLY A 28 -21.48 10.63 -25.52
N VAL A 29 -20.97 10.33 -24.32
CA VAL A 29 -19.63 10.78 -23.89
C VAL A 29 -18.57 9.76 -24.29
N LYS A 30 -17.71 10.12 -25.25
CA LYS A 30 -16.64 9.25 -25.78
C LYS A 30 -15.39 9.16 -24.88
N GLN A 31 -15.14 10.16 -24.03
CA GLN A 31 -14.00 10.19 -23.11
C GLN A 31 -14.48 10.16 -21.65
N PHE A 32 -14.87 8.97 -21.20
CA PHE A 32 -15.17 8.71 -19.78
C PHE A 32 -13.89 8.22 -19.10
N GLY A 33 -12.88 9.07 -18.93
CA GLY A 33 -11.55 8.69 -18.44
C GLY A 33 -11.48 8.51 -16.91
N ILE A 34 -10.53 7.71 -16.43
CA ILE A 34 -10.09 7.78 -15.02
C ILE A 34 -9.06 8.89 -14.95
N ILE A 35 -9.21 9.79 -13.96
CA ILE A 35 -8.13 10.68 -13.56
C ILE A 35 -7.12 9.81 -12.80
N SER A 36 -6.21 9.17 -13.53
CA SER A 36 -5.07 8.50 -12.93
C SER A 36 -3.94 9.50 -12.82
N SER A 37 -3.49 9.73 -11.58
CA SER A 37 -2.29 10.54 -11.33
C SER A 37 -1.09 9.92 -12.05
N TRP A 38 -0.18 10.76 -12.54
CA TRP A 38 1.12 10.37 -13.10
C TRP A 38 2.08 9.83 -12.02
N GLU A 39 1.62 9.54 -10.81
CA GLU A 39 2.32 8.68 -9.83
C GLU A 39 2.47 7.21 -10.28
N ARG A 40 2.30 6.93 -11.58
CA ARG A 40 2.80 5.72 -12.25
C ARG A 40 4.22 5.45 -11.73
N ALA A 41 4.41 4.27 -11.16
CA ALA A 41 5.68 3.72 -10.65
C ALA A 41 6.02 3.92 -9.16
N LYS A 42 5.19 4.59 -8.35
CA LYS A 42 5.43 4.67 -6.90
C LYS A 42 4.61 3.64 -6.14
N ASN A 43 5.08 2.38 -6.17
CA ASN A 43 4.54 1.34 -5.30
C ASN A 43 4.91 1.65 -3.85
N ILE A 44 3.95 1.47 -2.94
CA ILE A 44 4.17 1.48 -1.50
C ILE A 44 4.52 0.05 -1.13
N THR A 45 5.64 -0.14 -0.47
CA THR A 45 6.01 -1.46 0.05
C THR A 45 5.38 -1.66 1.43
N VAL A 46 4.74 -2.80 1.64
CA VAL A 46 4.15 -3.20 2.92
C VAL A 46 4.83 -4.47 3.39
N ILE A 47 5.45 -4.42 4.57
CA ILE A 47 5.94 -5.59 5.27
C ILE A 47 4.97 -5.89 6.40
N ALA A 48 4.44 -7.10 6.43
CA ALA A 48 3.49 -7.52 7.44
C ALA A 48 3.80 -8.94 7.93
N ALA A 49 3.45 -9.22 9.18
CA ALA A 49 3.66 -10.52 9.80
C ALA A 49 2.38 -11.07 10.41
N PHE A 50 2.04 -12.32 10.07
CA PHE A 50 0.81 -12.99 10.49
C PHE A 50 1.10 -14.39 11.02
N SER A 51 0.42 -14.76 12.10
CA SER A 51 0.39 -16.14 12.60
C SER A 51 -0.78 -16.91 11.99
N ALA A 52 -0.68 -18.24 11.94
CA ALA A 52 -1.78 -19.11 11.53
C ALA A 52 -3.03 -18.97 12.44
N SER A 53 -2.84 -18.49 13.67
CA SER A 53 -3.92 -18.21 14.62
C SER A 53 -4.61 -16.86 14.37
N GLY A 54 -4.21 -16.09 13.36
CA GLY A 54 -4.82 -14.81 13.00
C GLY A 54 -4.28 -13.60 13.79
N ASN A 55 -3.31 -13.80 14.68
CA ASN A 55 -2.59 -12.68 15.30
C ASN A 55 -1.66 -12.05 14.27
N TYR A 56 -1.55 -10.72 14.29
CA TYR A 56 -0.66 -9.97 13.41
C TYR A 56 0.23 -9.02 14.20
N ILE A 57 1.44 -8.80 13.69
CA ILE A 57 2.32 -7.73 14.15
C ILE A 57 1.96 -6.49 13.34
N PRO A 58 1.94 -5.29 13.94
CA PRO A 58 1.61 -4.08 13.20
C PRO A 58 2.45 -3.94 11.92
N PRO A 59 1.81 -3.68 10.76
CA PRO A 59 2.51 -3.64 9.47
C PRO A 59 3.40 -2.40 9.34
N LEU A 60 4.49 -2.55 8.57
CA LEU A 60 5.37 -1.47 8.16
C LEU A 60 5.03 -1.03 6.74
N PHE A 61 4.74 0.25 6.57
CA PHE A 61 4.55 0.88 5.27
C PHE A 61 5.78 1.71 4.90
N VAL A 62 6.37 1.41 3.74
CA VAL A 62 7.52 2.12 3.16
C VAL A 62 7.03 2.92 1.95
N PHE A 63 7.06 4.25 2.06
CA PHE A 63 6.64 5.14 0.99
C PHE A 63 7.84 5.61 0.15
N PRO A 64 7.76 5.60 -1.20
CA PRO A 64 8.75 6.17 -2.11
C PRO A 64 8.72 7.72 -2.11
N ARG A 65 9.11 8.32 -0.98
CA ARG A 65 9.04 9.76 -0.71
C ARG A 65 10.27 10.22 0.06
N LYS A 66 10.77 11.42 -0.27
CA LYS A 66 11.85 12.08 0.49
C LYS A 66 11.39 12.66 1.83
N ARG A 67 10.10 12.97 1.96
CA ARG A 67 9.54 13.65 3.13
C ARG A 67 8.32 12.88 3.64
N LYS A 68 8.32 12.60 4.94
CA LYS A 68 7.15 12.09 5.65
C LYS A 68 6.11 13.22 5.77
N SER A 69 4.88 12.95 5.36
CA SER A 69 3.75 13.87 5.51
C SER A 69 2.78 13.30 6.56
N PRO A 70 2.20 14.14 7.45
CA PRO A 70 1.20 13.69 8.41
C PRO A 70 -0.01 13.00 7.76
N HIS A 71 -0.30 13.33 6.50
CA HIS A 71 -1.39 12.71 5.74
C HIS A 71 -1.17 11.22 5.44
N LEU A 72 0.06 10.73 5.52
CA LEU A 72 0.38 9.31 5.33
C LEU A 72 -0.13 8.42 6.48
N GLN A 73 -0.32 9.02 7.64
CA GLN A 73 -0.74 8.37 8.89
C GLN A 73 -2.23 8.63 9.19
N LYS A 74 -2.94 9.27 8.26
CA LYS A 74 -4.35 9.59 8.46
C LYS A 74 -5.18 8.31 8.39
N ASN A 75 -5.95 8.05 9.46
CA ASN A 75 -6.77 6.84 9.60
C ASN A 75 -5.94 5.54 9.57
N GLU A 76 -4.77 5.56 10.21
CA GLU A 76 -3.89 4.39 10.28
C GLU A 76 -4.49 3.23 11.08
N PRO A 77 -4.17 1.97 10.70
CA PRO A 77 -4.38 0.83 11.58
C PRO A 77 -3.61 1.04 12.88
N SER A 78 -4.22 0.71 14.01
CA SER A 78 -3.61 0.90 15.33
C SER A 78 -2.24 0.20 15.40
N GLY A 79 -1.19 0.99 15.69
CA GLY A 79 0.18 0.51 15.83
C GLY A 79 0.99 0.39 14.52
N ALA A 80 0.41 0.68 13.35
CA ALA A 80 1.13 0.60 12.08
C ALA A 80 2.32 1.57 12.03
N ILE A 81 3.43 1.13 11.44
CA ILE A 81 4.67 1.89 11.33
C ILE A 81 4.80 2.45 9.92
N TYR A 82 5.19 3.71 9.82
CA TYR A 82 5.28 4.43 8.53
C TYR A 82 6.67 5.02 8.35
N THR A 83 7.37 4.57 7.32
CA THR A 83 8.69 5.07 6.92
C THR A 83 8.68 5.58 5.47
N CYS A 84 9.69 6.34 5.12
CA CYS A 84 9.84 6.95 3.80
C CYS A 84 11.27 6.71 3.32
N THR A 85 11.41 6.14 2.13
CA THR A 85 12.69 5.93 1.45
C THR A 85 12.65 6.54 0.06
N ASP A 86 13.80 6.89 -0.50
CA ASP A 86 13.88 7.53 -1.81
C ASP A 86 13.39 6.60 -2.94
N ASN A 87 13.64 5.30 -2.81
CA ASN A 87 13.25 4.26 -3.78
C ASN A 87 11.92 3.56 -3.44
N GLY A 88 11.45 3.63 -2.19
CA GLY A 88 10.25 2.92 -1.72
C GLY A 88 10.46 1.46 -1.32
N TRP A 89 11.71 0.97 -1.35
CA TRP A 89 12.04 -0.42 -1.03
C TRP A 89 12.66 -0.55 0.37
N SER A 90 12.52 -1.73 0.94
CA SER A 90 13.28 -2.18 2.11
C SER A 90 14.66 -2.63 1.63
N ASN A 91 15.74 -2.11 2.22
CA ASN A 91 17.08 -2.60 1.90
C ASN A 91 17.39 -3.81 2.78
N GLU A 92 17.83 -4.91 2.17
CA GLU A 92 18.65 -5.90 2.86
C GLU A 92 20.07 -5.33 2.98
N ASN A 93 20.66 -5.43 4.16
CA ASN A 93 22.03 -4.99 4.41
C ASN A 93 22.98 -6.16 4.17
#